data_AF-A0A7S0XWL3-F1
#
_entry.id   AF-A0A7S0XWL3-F1
#
_cell.length_a   1.000
_cell.length_b   1.000
_cell.length_c   1.000
_cell.angle_alpha   90.00
_cell.angle_beta   90.00
_cell.angle_gamma   90.00
#
_symmetry.space_group_name_H-M   'P 1'
#
loop_
_entity.id
_entity.type
_entity.pdbx_description
1 polymer ?
#
loop_
_entity_poly.entity_id
_entity_poly.type
_entity_poly.pdbx_seq_one_letter_code
_entity_poly.pdbx_strand_id
1 'polypeptide(L)'
;GSGPPPQWLTTKLAIRHVKLVGIGGDMSIFRLAEELCGKAVLTAPDVLLAVENMCGKTDRDLRTLEGVPAAQKMPHNVIPKLVLLYVVLDLTGAEAVDFRQCNGNLPGVFVSEDLW
;
A
#
# COMPACT_ATOMS: atom_id res chain seq x y z
N GLY A 1 9.54 10.38 -16.40
CA GLY A 1 8.33 9.54 -16.36
C GLY A 1 8.77 8.13 -16.07
N SER A 2 8.08 7.43 -15.15
CA SER A 2 8.25 5.98 -15.01
C SER A 2 7.85 5.32 -16.33
N GLY A 3 8.63 4.33 -16.77
CA GLY A 3 8.24 3.47 -17.89
C GLY A 3 6.99 2.65 -17.55
N PRO A 4 6.33 2.04 -18.55
CA PRO A 4 5.21 1.16 -18.30
C PRO A 4 5.64 -0.02 -17.40
N PRO A 5 4.71 -0.61 -16.62
CA PRO A 5 5.02 -1.82 -15.89
C PRO A 5 5.47 -2.94 -16.84
N PRO A 6 6.30 -3.88 -16.37
CA PRO A 6 6.65 -5.04 -17.16
C PRO A 6 5.40 -5.81 -17.62
N GLN A 7 5.33 -6.15 -18.91
CA GLN A 7 4.15 -6.78 -19.51
C GLN A 7 3.75 -8.10 -18.83
N TRP A 8 4.72 -8.87 -18.33
CA TRP A 8 4.45 -10.11 -17.62
C TRP A 8 3.60 -9.88 -16.36
N LEU A 9 3.76 -8.74 -15.69
CA LEU A 9 3.06 -8.42 -14.45
C LEU A 9 1.61 -8.04 -14.74
N THR A 10 1.39 -7.13 -15.69
CA THR A 10 0.03 -6.71 -16.08
C THR A 10 -0.77 -7.86 -16.68
N THR A 11 -0.12 -8.73 -17.48
CA THR A 11 -0.76 -9.92 -18.05
C THR A 11 -1.21 -10.88 -16.96
N LYS A 12 -0.37 -11.12 -15.94
CA LYS A 12 -0.74 -11.98 -14.81
C LYS A 12 -1.86 -11.39 -13.97
N LEU A 13 -1.81 -10.10 -13.65
CA LEU A 13 -2.83 -9.42 -12.84
C LEU A 13 -4.19 -9.31 -13.56
N ALA A 14 -4.21 -9.35 -14.90
CA ALA A 14 -5.45 -9.41 -15.66
C ALA A 14 -6.20 -10.75 -15.53
N ILE A 15 -5.56 -11.80 -15.01
CA ILE A 15 -6.21 -13.10 -14.77
C ILE A 15 -7.00 -13.01 -13.46
N ARG A 16 -8.33 -13.17 -13.52
CA ARG A 16 -9.26 -12.97 -12.38
C ARG A 16 -9.00 -13.81 -11.13
N HIS A 17 -8.21 -14.87 -11.23
CA HIS A 17 -7.87 -15.74 -10.10
C HIS A 17 -6.54 -15.38 -9.44
N VAL A 18 -5.77 -14.46 -10.02
CA VAL A 18 -4.48 -14.04 -9.48
C VAL A 18 -4.69 -12.94 -8.46
N LYS A 19 -4.23 -13.16 -7.23
CA LYS A 19 -4.26 -12.19 -6.13
C LYS A 19 -2.89 -11.55 -5.97
N LEU A 20 -2.90 -10.24 -5.71
CA LEU A 20 -1.73 -9.50 -5.28
C LEU A 20 -1.67 -9.52 -3.75
N VAL A 21 -0.54 -9.95 -3.20
CA VAL A 21 -0.31 -9.98 -1.75
C VAL A 21 0.87 -9.11 -1.40
N GLY A 22 0.61 -8.11 -0.56
CA GLY A 22 1.66 -7.32 0.08
C GLY A 22 2.17 -8.08 1.29
N ILE A 23 3.48 -8.20 1.42
CA ILE A 23 4.12 -8.79 2.60
C ILE A 23 5.03 -7.77 3.27
N GLY A 24 5.13 -7.84 4.58
CA GLY A 24 6.02 -6.97 5.35
C GLY A 24 5.65 -6.92 6.82
N GLY A 25 6.52 -6.30 7.61
CA GLY A 25 6.38 -6.17 9.05
C GLY A 25 5.76 -4.83 9.43
N ASP A 26 5.92 -4.49 10.70
CA ASP A 26 5.25 -3.36 11.33
C ASP A 26 5.58 -2.02 10.69
N MET A 27 6.76 -1.89 10.08
CA MET A 27 7.23 -0.66 9.43
C MET A 27 6.98 -0.64 7.92
N SER A 28 6.33 -1.67 7.37
CA SER A 28 6.09 -1.79 5.93
C SER A 28 5.02 -0.81 5.45
N ILE A 29 5.08 -0.50 4.15
CA ILE A 29 4.10 0.33 3.44
C ILE A 29 2.67 -0.21 3.54
N PHE A 30 2.52 -1.54 3.51
CA PHE A 30 1.22 -2.21 3.57
C PHE A 30 0.61 -2.12 4.95
N ARG A 31 1.42 -2.28 6.01
CA ARG A 31 0.95 -2.10 7.39
C ARG A 31 0.43 -0.69 7.63
N LEU A 32 1.21 0.31 7.21
CA LEU A 32 0.81 1.71 7.30
C LEU A 32 -0.52 1.99 6.57
N ALA A 33 -0.66 1.45 5.36
CA ALA A 33 -1.87 1.64 4.56
C ALA A 33 -3.08 0.91 5.17
N GLU A 34 -2.90 -0.30 5.70
CA GLU A 34 -3.94 -1.05 6.44
C GLU A 34 -4.45 -0.24 7.63
N GLU A 35 -3.54 0.31 8.44
CA GLU A 35 -3.87 1.09 9.63
C GLU A 35 -4.61 2.39 9.29
N LEU A 36 -4.20 3.09 8.23
CA LEU A 36 -4.83 4.34 7.81
C LEU A 36 -6.17 4.14 7.11
N CYS A 37 -6.31 3.05 6.36
CA CYS A 37 -7.56 2.75 5.65
C CYS A 37 -8.54 1.94 6.50
N GLY A 38 -8.08 1.31 7.58
CA GLY A 38 -8.87 0.39 8.41
C GLY A 38 -9.25 -0.90 7.68
N LYS A 39 -8.44 -1.34 6.70
CA LYS A 39 -8.76 -2.47 5.80
C LYS A 39 -7.55 -3.35 5.54
N ALA A 40 -7.71 -4.66 5.65
CA ALA A 40 -6.67 -5.65 5.31
C ALA A 40 -6.48 -5.83 3.79
N VAL A 41 -7.54 -5.56 3.01
CA VAL A 41 -7.52 -5.58 1.54
C VAL A 41 -7.68 -4.15 1.04
N LEU A 42 -6.70 -3.67 0.29
CA LEU A 42 -6.57 -2.27 -0.11
C LEU A 42 -6.69 -2.13 -1.63
N THR A 43 -7.52 -1.18 -2.08
CA THR A 43 -7.60 -0.79 -3.49
C THR A 43 -6.83 0.51 -3.75
N ALA A 44 -6.51 0.82 -5.01
CA ALA A 44 -5.88 2.11 -5.33
C ALA A 44 -6.73 3.32 -4.86
N PRO A 45 -8.08 3.34 -5.04
CA PRO A 45 -8.93 4.39 -4.47
C PRO A 45 -8.85 4.53 -2.95
N ASP A 46 -8.76 3.41 -2.20
CA ASP A 46 -8.61 3.47 -0.74
C ASP A 46 -7.34 4.21 -0.33
N VAL A 47 -6.23 3.87 -0.98
CA VAL A 47 -4.92 4.48 -0.71
C VAL A 47 -4.92 5.95 -1.12
N LEU A 48 -5.52 6.29 -2.26
CA LEU A 48 -5.65 7.68 -2.72
C LEU A 48 -6.46 8.51 -1.72
N LEU A 49 -7.60 8.01 -1.27
CA LEU A 49 -8.44 8.68 -0.28
C LEU A 49 -7.66 8.92 1.03
N ALA A 50 -6.84 7.96 1.47
CA ALA A 50 -5.98 8.14 2.63
C ALA A 50 -4.98 9.29 2.42
N VAL A 51 -4.37 9.41 1.23
CA VAL A 51 -3.49 10.53 0.86
C VAL A 51 -4.26 11.85 0.85
N GLU A 52 -5.42 11.90 0.22
CA GLU A 52 -6.26 13.10 0.13
C GLU A 52 -6.70 13.60 1.52
N ASN A 53 -7.01 12.69 2.44
CA ASN A 53 -7.34 13.01 3.83
C ASN A 53 -6.16 13.61 4.63
N MET A 54 -4.94 13.55 4.10
CA MET A 54 -3.75 14.21 4.65
C MET A 54 -3.40 15.52 3.94
N CYS A 55 -3.98 15.80 2.77
CA CYS A 55 -3.77 17.05 2.07
C CYS A 55 -4.26 18.24 2.92
N GLY A 56 -3.43 19.28 3.00
CA GLY A 56 -3.74 20.48 3.80
C GLY A 56 -3.51 20.34 5.31
N LYS A 57 -3.13 19.15 5.81
CA LYS A 57 -2.75 18.96 7.22
C LYS A 57 -1.31 19.40 7.47
N THR A 58 -1.06 19.92 8.66
CA THR A 58 0.31 20.23 9.08
C THR A 58 1.05 18.98 9.54
N ASP A 59 2.38 19.05 9.57
CA ASP A 59 3.23 18.01 10.15
C ASP A 59 2.83 17.61 11.58
N ARG A 60 2.30 18.56 12.36
CA ARG A 60 1.80 18.32 13.71
C ARG A 60 0.53 17.47 13.68
N ASP A 61 -0.41 17.78 12.78
CA ASP A 61 -1.66 17.04 12.65
C ASP A 61 -1.40 15.59 12.22
N LEU A 62 -0.43 15.39 11.32
CA LEU A 62 -0.01 14.06 10.86
C LEU A 62 0.58 13.22 12.00
N ARG A 63 1.28 13.85 12.96
CA ARG A 63 1.78 13.16 14.17
C ARG A 63 0.68 12.72 15.13
N THR A 64 -0.52 13.26 14.97
CA THR A 64 -1.70 12.91 15.79
C THR A 64 -2.64 11.91 15.12
N LEU A 65 -2.34 11.45 13.90
CA LEU A 65 -3.17 10.44 13.22
C LEU A 65 -3.32 9.20 14.10
N GLU A 66 -4.57 8.79 14.32
CA GLU A 66 -4.89 7.55 15.01
C GLU A 66 -4.60 6.34 14.11
N GLY A 67 -4.42 5.16 14.72
CA GLY A 67 -4.13 3.92 14.00
C GLY A 67 -2.67 3.72 13.56
N VAL A 68 -1.88 4.79 13.37
CA VAL A 68 -0.48 4.69 12.92
C VAL A 68 0.49 4.60 14.11
N PRO A 69 1.49 3.69 14.12
CA PRO A 69 2.53 3.65 15.14
C PRO A 69 3.36 4.93 15.16
N ALA A 70 3.74 5.41 16.35
CA ALA A 70 4.53 6.64 16.52
C ALA A 70 5.82 6.66 15.67
N ALA A 71 6.45 5.50 15.46
CA ALA A 71 7.63 5.34 14.61
C ALA A 71 7.36 5.62 13.12
N GLN A 72 6.11 5.50 12.68
CA GLN A 72 5.68 5.74 11.30
C GLN A 72 5.04 7.10 11.09
N LYS A 73 4.54 7.78 12.14
CA LYS A 73 3.85 9.09 12.05
C LYS A 73 4.71 10.28 11.61
N MET A 74 5.94 10.05 11.17
CA MET A 74 6.75 11.12 10.62
C MET A 74 6.19 11.54 9.24
N PRO A 75 5.82 12.81 9.03
CA PRO A 75 5.20 13.29 7.79
C PRO A 75 5.98 12.92 6.53
N HIS A 76 7.31 13.05 6.60
CA HIS A 76 8.23 12.71 5.52
C HIS A 76 8.28 11.21 5.16
N ASN A 77 7.69 10.34 5.99
CA ASN A 77 7.61 8.90 5.74
C ASN A 77 6.22 8.46 5.30
N VAL A 78 5.14 9.01 5.87
CA VAL A 78 3.77 8.53 5.63
C VAL A 78 3.33 8.81 4.20
N ILE A 79 3.38 10.08 3.78
CA ILE A 79 2.84 10.50 2.48
C ILE A 79 3.61 9.84 1.32
N PRO A 80 4.95 9.85 1.27
CA PRO A 80 5.67 9.23 0.16
C PRO A 80 5.44 7.72 0.06
N LYS A 81 5.30 7.02 1.20
CA LYS A 81 4.96 5.59 1.22
C LYS A 81 3.59 5.35 0.58
N LEU A 82 2.56 6.08 1.00
CA LEU A 82 1.22 5.85 0.44
C LEU A 82 1.12 6.22 -1.03
N VAL A 83 1.77 7.32 -1.44
CA VAL A 83 1.86 7.70 -2.86
C VAL A 83 2.55 6.61 -3.67
N LEU A 84 3.64 6.03 -3.16
CA LEU A 84 4.31 4.92 -3.82
C LEU A 84 3.39 3.70 -3.97
N LEU A 85 2.63 3.34 -2.92
CA LEU A 85 1.68 2.23 -2.98
C LEU A 85 0.58 2.49 -4.01
N TYR A 86 -0.02 3.69 -3.97
CA TYR A 86 -1.04 4.11 -4.92
C TYR A 86 -0.52 3.98 -6.36
N VAL A 87 0.65 4.55 -6.66
CA VAL A 87 1.25 4.51 -7.99
C VAL A 87 1.51 3.07 -8.44
N VAL A 88 1.96 2.18 -7.55
CA VAL A 88 2.16 0.77 -7.90
C VAL A 88 0.84 0.09 -8.25
N LEU A 89 -0.20 0.26 -7.45
CA LEU A 89 -1.51 -0.34 -7.71
C LEU A 89 -2.13 0.19 -9.00
N ASP A 90 -2.11 1.51 -9.18
CA ASP A 90 -2.66 2.21 -10.35
C ASP A 90 -1.93 1.82 -11.64
N LEU A 91 -0.60 1.88 -11.66
CA LEU A 91 0.17 1.55 -12.86
C LEU A 91 0.06 0.07 -13.23
N THR A 92 0.01 -0.84 -12.24
CA THR A 92 -0.07 -2.28 -12.50
C THR A 92 -1.48 -2.75 -12.88
N GLY A 93 -2.50 -1.91 -12.65
CA GLY A 93 -3.90 -2.29 -12.84
C GLY A 93 -4.36 -3.35 -11.83
N ALA A 94 -3.70 -3.47 -10.68
CA ALA A 94 -4.09 -4.40 -9.64
C ALA A 94 -5.43 -3.96 -9.03
N GLU A 95 -6.40 -4.87 -8.99
CA GLU A 95 -7.72 -4.59 -8.41
C GLU A 95 -7.64 -4.29 -6.91
N ALA A 96 -6.87 -5.11 -6.19
CA ALA A 96 -6.62 -4.93 -4.77
C ALA A 96 -5.31 -5.62 -4.35
N VAL A 97 -4.78 -5.24 -3.20
CA VAL A 97 -3.68 -5.92 -2.50
C VAL A 97 -4.13 -6.40 -1.13
N ASP A 98 -3.97 -7.69 -0.85
CA ASP A 98 -4.17 -8.29 0.48
C ASP A 98 -2.85 -8.19 1.26
N PHE A 99 -2.86 -7.57 2.44
CA PHE A 99 -1.68 -7.49 3.27
C PHE A 99 -1.54 -8.67 4.22
N ARG A 100 -0.34 -9.29 4.24
CA ARG A 100 0.04 -10.33 5.19
C ARG A 100 1.28 -9.94 5.99
N GLN A 101 1.08 -9.79 7.29
CA GLN A 101 2.17 -9.48 8.22
C GLN A 101 3.20 -10.61 8.25
N CYS A 102 4.47 -10.22 8.18
CA CYS A 102 5.61 -11.14 8.19
C CYS A 102 6.68 -10.67 9.19
N ASN A 103 7.56 -11.58 9.60
CA ASN A 103 8.70 -11.29 10.46
C ASN A 103 9.83 -10.61 9.63
N GLY A 104 9.62 -9.37 9.18
CA GLY A 104 10.63 -8.60 8.45
C GLY A 104 10.10 -7.25 7.96
N ASN A 105 10.86 -6.17 8.12
CA ASN A 105 10.36 -4.81 7.86
C ASN A 105 10.37 -4.40 6.37
N LEU A 106 10.94 -5.21 5.49
CA LEU A 106 11.01 -4.93 4.06
C LEU A 106 9.66 -5.22 3.39
N PRO A 107 9.11 -4.25 2.64
CA PRO A 107 7.92 -4.51 1.84
C PRO A 107 8.30 -5.44 0.67
N GLY A 108 7.49 -6.45 0.46
CA GLY A 108 7.57 -7.34 -0.69
C GLY A 108 6.19 -7.55 -1.29
N VAL A 109 6.14 -8.07 -2.50
CA VAL A 109 4.88 -8.37 -3.20
C VAL A 109 4.96 -9.78 -3.77
N PHE A 110 3.88 -10.53 -3.59
CA PHE A 110 3.69 -11.85 -4.15
C PHE A 110 2.47 -11.85 -5.06
N VAL A 111 2.55 -12.58 -6.17
CA VAL A 111 1.47 -12.72 -7.15
C VAL A 111 1.15 -14.21 -7.23
N SER A 112 -0.03 -14.61 -6.75
CA SER A 112 -0.40 -16.03 -6.63
C SER A 112 -1.78 -16.30 -7.22
N GLU A 113 -1.96 -17.46 -7.83
CA GLU A 113 -3.28 -18.00 -8.21
C GLU A 113 -4.01 -18.59 -6.99
N ASP A 114 -3.24 -19.11 -6.03
CA ASP A 114 -3.75 -19.71 -4.80
C ASP A 114 -3.11 -19.03 -3.58
N LEU A 115 -3.94 -18.41 -2.75
CA LEU A 115 -3.62 -18.21 -1.35
C LEU A 115 -4.59 -19.07 -0.57
N TRP A 116 -4.00 -20.07 0.07
CA TRP A 116 -4.57 -21.04 1.00
C TRP A 116 -5.74 -20.48 1.81
#